data_AF-A0A949YZB6-F1
#
_entry.id   AF-A0A949YZB6-F1
#
_cell.length_a   1.000
_cell.length_b   1.000
_cell.length_c   1.000
_cell.angle_alpha   90.00
_cell.angle_beta   90.00
_cell.angle_gamma   90.00
#
_symmetry.space_group_name_H-M   'P 1'
#
loop_
_entity.id
_entity.type
_entity.pdbx_description
1 polymer ?
#
loop_
_entity_poly.entity_id
_entity_poly.type
_entity_poly.pdbx_seq_one_letter_code
_entity_poly.pdbx_strand_id
1 'polypeptide(L)'
;MQKQQVPTVEEVRARLEEWRQSGKKGVAIPDKLWSAAIAVARRDGVTRTATALHLDGGKLKRLMMGADGVEKKTIAPSFMELIAPEAAAVAQCAIELEGRRARMRIELKANAADVVSFSRTLAELVL
;
A
#
# COMPACT_ATOMS: atom_id res chain seq x y z
N MET A 1 -22.97 -2.41 35.09
CA MET A 1 -22.96 -2.20 33.63
C MET A 1 -22.27 -0.87 33.34
N GLN A 2 -21.00 -0.85 32.93
CA GLN A 2 -20.33 0.40 32.58
C GLN A 2 -20.70 0.75 31.14
N LYS A 3 -21.42 1.87 30.94
CA LYS A 3 -21.68 2.42 29.61
C LYS A 3 -20.34 2.85 29.02
N GLN A 4 -19.91 2.21 27.95
CA GLN A 4 -18.76 2.65 27.17
C GLN A 4 -19.08 4.04 26.60
N GLN A 5 -18.66 5.11 27.28
CA GLN A 5 -18.90 6.47 26.83
C GLN A 5 -18.02 6.71 25.59
N VAL A 6 -18.66 6.97 24.45
CA VAL A 6 -17.97 7.34 23.22
C VAL A 6 -17.25 8.67 23.50
N PRO A 7 -15.91 8.73 23.35
CA PRO A 7 -15.17 9.96 23.64
C PRO A 7 -15.65 11.11 22.76
N THR A 8 -15.61 12.33 23.28
CA THR A 8 -15.97 13.52 22.50
C THR A 8 -14.88 13.83 21.48
N VAL A 9 -15.22 14.59 20.44
CA VAL A 9 -14.25 14.98 19.40
C VAL A 9 -13.12 15.80 20.03
N GLU A 10 -13.46 16.62 21.02
CA GLU A 10 -12.57 17.51 21.76
C GLU A 10 -11.57 16.72 22.62
N GLU A 11 -12.02 15.67 23.31
CA GLU A 11 -11.15 14.77 24.07
C GLU A 11 -10.15 14.05 23.17
N VAL A 12 -10.59 13.55 22.03
CA VAL A 12 -9.71 12.88 21.06
C VAL A 12 -8.72 13.87 20.45
N ARG A 13 -9.16 15.10 20.16
CA ARG A 13 -8.30 16.18 19.67
C ARG A 13 -7.19 16.51 20.68
N ALA A 14 -7.54 16.69 21.95
CA ALA A 14 -6.56 17.02 22.99
C ALA A 14 -5.48 15.95 23.11
N ARG A 15 -5.88 14.67 23.12
CA ARG A 15 -4.95 13.53 23.18
C ARG A 15 -4.06 13.40 21.95
N LEU A 16 -4.60 13.71 20.76
CA LEU A 16 -3.81 13.75 19.52
C LEU A 16 -2.79 14.89 19.55
N GLU A 17 -3.17 16.04 20.10
CA GLU A 17 -2.29 17.20 20.17
C GLU A 17 -1.17 17.00 21.18
N GLU A 18 -1.47 16.47 22.36
CA GLU A 18 -0.47 16.05 23.35
C GLU A 18 0.50 15.02 22.74
N TRP A 19 -0.01 14.05 21.97
CA TRP A 19 0.84 13.10 21.26
C TRP A 19 1.72 13.77 20.18
N ARG A 20 1.20 14.75 19.43
CA ARG A 20 1.99 15.50 18.44
C ARG A 20 3.08 16.36 19.08
N GLN A 21 2.81 16.93 20.26
CA GLN A 21 3.75 17.76 21.00
C GLN A 21 4.85 16.92 21.67
N SER A 22 4.48 15.76 22.21
CA SER A 22 5.42 14.83 22.86
C SER A 22 6.17 13.91 21.88
N GLY A 23 5.64 13.73 20.67
CA GLY A 23 6.15 12.79 19.67
C GLY A 23 7.30 13.36 18.82
N LYS A 24 8.33 12.52 18.57
CA LYS A 24 9.34 12.82 17.54
C LYS A 24 8.67 12.84 16.16
N LYS A 25 9.06 13.78 15.29
CA LYS A 25 8.59 13.86 13.91
C LYS A 25 8.83 12.51 13.19
N GLY A 26 7.79 11.97 12.55
CA GLY A 26 7.86 10.70 11.80
C GLY A 26 7.42 9.45 12.57
N VAL A 27 7.04 9.56 13.84
CA VAL A 27 6.46 8.43 14.59
C VAL A 27 4.99 8.24 14.18
N ALA A 28 4.59 7.01 13.93
CA ALA A 28 3.21 6.68 13.58
C ALA A 28 2.24 6.96 14.75
N ILE A 29 1.04 7.47 14.43
CA ILE A 29 -0.03 7.67 15.41
C ILE A 29 -0.39 6.32 16.07
N PRO A 30 -0.34 6.21 17.40
CA PRO A 30 -0.69 4.99 18.14
C PRO A 30 -2.12 4.50 17.87
N ASP A 31 -2.30 3.17 17.87
CA ASP A 31 -3.59 2.52 17.61
C ASP A 31 -4.70 2.94 18.58
N LYS A 32 -4.34 3.29 19.82
CA LYS A 32 -5.30 3.80 20.82
C LYS A 32 -5.95 5.12 20.39
N LEU A 33 -5.21 5.99 19.69
CA LEU A 33 -5.74 7.26 19.18
C LEU A 33 -6.58 7.02 17.91
N TRP A 34 -6.16 6.09 17.05
CA TRP A 34 -6.98 5.66 15.91
C TRP A 34 -8.30 5.04 16.36
N SER A 35 -8.30 4.19 17.38
CA SER A 35 -9.51 3.57 17.92
C SER A 35 -10.49 4.61 18.47
N ALA A 36 -9.97 5.62 19.18
CA ALA A 36 -10.79 6.72 19.67
C ALA A 36 -11.37 7.57 18.51
N ALA A 37 -10.57 7.85 17.47
CA ALA A 37 -11.04 8.54 16.27
C ALA A 37 -12.09 7.73 15.50
N ILE A 38 -11.97 6.40 15.44
CA ILE A 38 -12.98 5.52 14.82
C ILE A 38 -14.29 5.58 15.59
N ALA A 39 -14.26 5.57 16.92
CA ALA A 39 -15.47 5.68 17.75
C ALA A 39 -16.23 6.98 17.48
N VAL A 40 -15.51 8.09 17.34
CA VAL A 40 -16.07 9.39 16.95
C VAL A 40 -16.59 9.37 15.50
N ALA A 41 -15.84 8.78 14.57
CA ALA A 41 -16.21 8.68 13.17
C ALA A 41 -17.46 7.83 12.92
N ARG A 42 -17.72 6.83 13.76
CA ARG A 42 -18.98 6.05 13.73
C ARG A 42 -20.20 6.90 14.08
N ARG A 43 -20.04 7.90 14.96
CA ARG A 43 -21.13 8.80 15.38
C ARG A 43 -21.30 9.98 14.42
N ASP A 44 -20.20 10.65 14.09
CA ASP A 44 -20.21 11.96 13.44
C ASP A 44 -19.84 11.90 11.94
N GLY A 45 -19.49 10.71 11.45
CA GLY A 45 -19.03 10.47 10.09
C GLY A 45 -17.51 10.66 9.92
N VAL A 46 -16.93 9.91 8.97
CA VAL A 46 -15.48 9.88 8.72
C VAL A 46 -14.94 11.23 8.28
N THR A 47 -15.59 11.91 7.32
CA THR A 47 -15.10 13.19 6.78
C THR A 47 -15.05 14.27 7.84
N ARG A 48 -16.14 14.45 8.60
CA ARG A 48 -16.23 15.45 9.67
C ARG A 48 -15.19 15.20 10.76
N THR A 49 -15.00 13.93 11.13
CA THR A 49 -14.02 13.51 12.14
C THR A 49 -12.58 13.72 11.67
N ALA A 50 -12.27 13.34 10.43
CA ALA A 50 -10.94 13.52 9.85
C ALA A 50 -10.54 15.00 9.78
N THR A 51 -11.46 15.87 9.35
CA THR A 51 -11.25 17.33 9.34
C THR A 51 -11.07 17.88 10.76
N ALA A 52 -11.94 17.49 11.70
CA ALA A 52 -11.90 18.02 13.06
C ALA A 52 -10.68 17.57 13.87
N LEU A 53 -10.09 16.41 13.53
CA LEU A 53 -8.91 15.85 14.20
C LEU A 53 -7.61 16.04 13.42
N HIS A 54 -7.64 16.63 12.21
CA HIS A 54 -6.51 16.73 11.29
C HIS A 54 -5.85 15.37 11.03
N LEU A 55 -6.67 14.38 10.62
CA LEU A 55 -6.24 13.03 10.28
C LEU A 55 -6.46 12.75 8.79
N ASP A 56 -5.70 11.78 8.25
CA ASP A 56 -5.95 11.24 6.92
C ASP A 56 -7.31 10.50 6.91
N GLY A 57 -8.28 11.07 6.20
CA GLY A 57 -9.63 10.52 6.10
C GLY A 57 -9.70 9.18 5.37
N GLY A 58 -8.80 8.92 4.42
CA GLY A 58 -8.73 7.64 3.70
C GLY A 58 -8.24 6.51 4.61
N LYS A 59 -7.22 6.78 5.42
CA LYS A 59 -6.72 5.86 6.45
C LYS A 59 -7.76 5.64 7.54
N LEU A 60 -8.44 6.69 8.00
CA LEU A 60 -9.52 6.57 8.98
C LEU A 60 -10.66 5.69 8.45
N LYS A 61 -11.10 5.89 7.20
CA LYS A 61 -12.11 5.06 6.53
C LYS A 61 -11.67 3.60 6.47
N ARG A 62 -10.43 3.34 6.05
CA ARG A 62 -9.89 1.98 5.91
C ARG A 62 -9.83 1.26 7.26
N LEU A 63 -9.39 1.95 8.31
CA LEU A 63 -9.35 1.38 9.66
C LEU A 63 -10.75 1.12 10.20
N MET A 64 -11.72 2.01 9.92
CA MET A 64 -13.12 1.80 10.31
C MET A 64 -13.74 0.59 9.61
N MET A 65 -13.50 0.42 8.30
CA MET A 65 -13.96 -0.76 7.55
C MET A 65 -13.30 -2.06 8.02
N GLY A 66 -12.03 -2.02 8.43
CA GLY A 66 -11.35 -3.17 9.06
C GLY A 66 -11.80 -3.45 10.49
N ALA A 67 -12.29 -2.45 11.22
CA ALA A 67 -12.85 -2.62 12.56
C ALA A 67 -14.27 -3.24 12.55
N ASP A 68 -15.02 -3.06 11.47
CA ASP A 68 -16.36 -3.66 11.27
C ASP A 68 -16.31 -5.06 10.64
N GLY A 69 -15.14 -5.55 10.23
CA GLY A 69 -14.99 -6.85 9.60
C GLY A 69 -13.61 -7.45 9.83
N VAL A 70 -13.56 -8.41 10.77
CA VAL A 70 -12.45 -9.31 11.12
C VAL A 70 -11.17 -8.57 11.50
N GLU A 71 -10.75 -8.75 12.76
CA GLU A 71 -9.39 -8.46 13.22
C GLU A 71 -8.37 -8.87 12.14
N LYS A 72 -7.87 -7.89 11.38
CA LYS A 72 -6.53 -8.02 10.82
C LYS A 72 -5.59 -7.87 12.01
N LYS A 73 -5.44 -9.00 12.73
CA LYS A 73 -4.23 -9.35 13.45
C LYS A 73 -3.10 -8.73 12.65
N THR A 74 -2.34 -7.83 13.28
CA THR A 74 -1.12 -7.28 12.68
C THR A 74 -0.23 -8.49 12.43
N ILE A 75 -0.36 -9.07 11.24
CA ILE A 75 0.53 -10.10 10.75
C ILE A 75 1.81 -9.32 10.52
N ALA A 76 2.67 -9.30 11.54
CA ALA A 76 4.10 -9.13 11.32
C ALA A 76 4.42 -10.03 10.13
N PRO A 77 5.11 -9.52 9.08
CA PRO A 77 5.16 -10.21 7.80
C PRO A 77 5.70 -11.61 8.04
N SER A 78 4.82 -12.60 8.02
CA SER A 78 5.21 -14.00 7.90
C SER A 78 5.68 -14.07 6.47
N PHE A 79 6.94 -14.47 6.30
CA PHE A 79 7.54 -14.75 5.01
C PHE A 79 6.49 -15.20 3.99
N MET A 80 6.26 -14.37 2.97
CA MET A 80 5.34 -14.68 1.87
C MET A 80 6.19 -15.28 0.77
N GLU A 81 6.17 -16.61 0.69
CA GLU A 81 6.78 -17.32 -0.43
C GLU A 81 6.00 -16.97 -1.69
N LEU A 82 6.57 -16.09 -2.50
CA LEU A 82 6.08 -15.80 -3.83
C LEU A 82 6.45 -16.99 -4.71
N ILE A 83 5.48 -17.88 -4.94
CA ILE A 83 5.62 -18.93 -5.94
C ILE A 83 5.71 -18.22 -7.30
N ALA A 84 6.92 -18.08 -7.82
CA ALA A 84 7.12 -17.60 -9.18
C ALA A 84 6.42 -18.58 -10.13
N PRO A 85 5.65 -18.11 -11.12
CA PRO A 85 5.19 -19.00 -12.19
C PRO A 85 6.43 -19.67 -12.78
N GLU A 86 6.34 -20.99 -12.97
CA GLU A 86 7.42 -21.85 -13.43
C GLU A 86 8.21 -21.15 -14.55
N ALA A 87 9.50 -20.90 -14.29
CA ALA A 87 10.37 -20.02 -15.07
C ALA A 87 10.61 -20.48 -16.53
N ALA A 88 9.86 -21.46 -17.00
CA ALA A 88 9.95 -22.09 -18.31
C ALA A 88 8.66 -21.96 -19.13
N ALA A 89 7.74 -21.05 -18.79
CA ALA A 89 6.62 -20.73 -19.67
C ALA A 89 7.15 -20.06 -20.96
N VAL A 90 7.33 -20.87 -22.00
CA VAL A 90 7.64 -20.40 -23.35
C VAL A 90 6.40 -19.68 -23.88
N ALA A 91 6.49 -18.36 -24.04
CA ALA A 91 5.41 -17.53 -24.55
C ALA A 91 5.71 -17.10 -25.99
N GLN A 92 4.66 -16.81 -26.76
CA GLN A 92 4.80 -16.10 -28.03
C GLN A 92 5.22 -14.66 -27.71
N CYS A 93 6.44 -14.29 -28.09
CA CYS A 93 7.05 -13.00 -27.81
C CYS A 93 7.33 -12.26 -29.13
N ALA A 94 7.31 -10.93 -29.08
CA ALA A 94 7.75 -10.08 -30.18
C ALA A 94 8.81 -9.09 -29.66
N ILE A 95 9.96 -9.06 -30.32
CA ILE A 95 11.04 -8.13 -30.02
C ILE A 95 11.07 -7.09 -31.14
N GLU A 96 10.98 -5.82 -30.77
CA GLU A 96 11.01 -4.71 -31.72
C GLU A 96 12.31 -3.92 -31.53
N LEU A 97 13.01 -3.73 -32.64
CA LEU A 97 14.29 -3.03 -32.72
C LEU A 97 14.08 -1.78 -33.57
N GLU A 98 14.45 -0.63 -33.02
CA GLU A 98 14.33 0.64 -33.69
C GLU A 98 15.72 1.24 -33.94
N GLY A 99 16.05 1.43 -35.21
CA GLY A 99 17.25 2.12 -35.65
C GLY A 99 16.91 3.43 -36.36
N ARG A 100 17.92 4.29 -36.58
CA ARG A 100 17.75 5.65 -37.13
C ARG A 100 17.05 5.73 -38.50
N ARG A 101 17.01 4.63 -39.26
CA ARG A 101 16.46 4.58 -40.62
C ARG A 101 15.53 3.38 -40.86
N ALA A 102 15.41 2.47 -39.90
CA ALA A 102 14.66 1.23 -40.08
C ALA A 102 14.21 0.67 -38.73
N ARG A 103 13.06 -0.01 -38.74
CA ARG A 103 12.52 -0.77 -37.61
C ARG A 103 12.44 -2.24 -38.02
N MET A 104 12.82 -3.13 -37.13
CA MET A 104 12.74 -4.58 -37.32
C MET A 104 11.94 -5.20 -36.19
N ARG A 105 11.05 -6.15 -36.52
CA ARG A 105 10.27 -6.92 -35.55
C ARG A 105 10.58 -8.39 -35.72
N ILE A 106 10.91 -9.06 -34.63
CA ILE A 106 11.18 -10.49 -34.59
C ILE A 106 10.13 -11.14 -33.70
N GLU A 107 9.35 -12.06 -34.27
CA GLU A 107 8.38 -12.87 -33.54
C GLU A 107 8.98 -14.24 -33.27
N LEU A 108 9.02 -14.63 -32.01
CA LEU A 108 9.67 -15.87 -31.59
C LEU A 108 9.03 -16.42 -30.32
N LYS A 109 9.11 -17.74 -30.15
CA LYS A 109 8.68 -18.40 -28.92
C LYS A 109 9.88 -18.47 -27.98
N ALA A 110 9.79 -17.78 -26.85
CA ALA A 110 10.89 -17.69 -25.89
C ALA A 110 10.36 -17.61 -24.46
N ASN A 111 11.17 -18.08 -23.53
CA ASN A 111 10.99 -17.75 -22.12
C ASN A 111 11.68 -16.40 -21.80
N ALA A 112 11.51 -15.91 -20.57
CA ALA A 112 12.10 -14.65 -20.15
C ALA A 112 13.65 -14.65 -20.19
N ALA A 113 14.29 -15.78 -19.91
CA ALA A 113 15.76 -15.89 -19.93
C ALA A 113 16.30 -15.77 -21.36
N ASP A 114 15.64 -16.38 -22.34
CA ASP A 114 16.02 -16.29 -23.75
C ASP A 114 15.97 -14.83 -24.24
N VAL A 115 14.90 -14.09 -23.91
CA VAL A 115 14.74 -12.67 -24.28
C VAL A 115 15.82 -11.80 -23.61
N VAL A 116 16.14 -12.06 -22.34
CA VAL A 116 17.21 -11.33 -21.62
C VAL A 116 18.58 -11.61 -22.24
N SER A 117 18.87 -12.87 -22.59
CA SER A 117 20.13 -13.23 -23.24
C SER A 117 20.29 -12.55 -24.60
N PHE A 118 19.22 -12.58 -25.42
CA PHE A 118 19.20 -11.98 -26.75
C PHE A 118 19.36 -10.45 -26.71
N SER A 119 18.65 -9.77 -25.80
CA SER A 119 18.76 -8.31 -25.66
C SER A 119 20.16 -7.86 -25.21
N ARG A 120 20.84 -8.65 -24.36
CA ARG A 120 22.22 -8.38 -23.95
C ARG A 120 23.19 -8.51 -25.12
N THR A 121 23.12 -9.59 -25.89
CA THR A 121 23.96 -9.78 -27.08
C THR A 121 23.73 -8.68 -28.12
N LEU A 122 22.48 -8.24 -28.30
CA LEU A 122 22.20 -7.12 -29.19
C LEU A 122 22.79 -5.80 -28.69
N ALA A 123 22.73 -5.54 -27.38
CA ALA A 123 23.33 -4.34 -26.81
C ALA A 123 24.85 -4.29 -26.98
N GLU A 124 25.52 -5.44 -26.94
CA GLU A 124 26.98 -5.57 -27.18
C GLU A 124 27.36 -5.34 -28.65
N LEU A 125 26.45 -5.60 -29.60
CA LEU A 125 26.69 -5.39 -31.03
C LEU A 125 26.43 -3.95 -31.50
N VAL A 126 25.81 -3.12 -30.67
CA VAL A 126 25.41 -1.73 -31.00
C VAL A 126 26.30 -0.69 -30.30
N LEU A 127 27.16 -1.11 -29.36
CA LEU A 127 28.25 -0.32 -28.79
C LEU A 127 29.53 -0.46 -29.62
#